data_AF-B5RI50-F1
#
_entry.id   AF-B5RI50-F1
#
_cell.length_a   1.000
_cell.length_b   1.000
_cell.length_c   1.000
_cell.angle_alpha   90.00
_cell.angle_beta   90.00
_cell.angle_gamma   90.00
#
_symmetry.space_group_name_H-M   'P 1'
#
loop_
_entity.id
_entity.type
_entity.pdbx_description
1 polymer ?
#
loop_
_entity_poly.entity_id
_entity_poly.type
_entity_poly.pdbx_seq_one_letter_code
_entity_poly.pdbx_strand_id
1 'polypeptide(L)'
;LLQELRTAAHRSITLRKLFWRSNDMFPFLVPMLEDSLQSCQRSETNTADSLLLCTLIAQTLALMFRETEIEPARLNMLTAKQGALTARLLLALVCDPELQSQTQGSRRVSPDSRQGSPPHTELQGLLEEYLDAGCSLLFELVVLCQEASRTPSLEHFLTVGWILRILQPHPSLLSFVGYQARQVVVVLSGSQTPLSPSQAALLFQRCRVLLACLKYSSHLGQHLRTEYREEFRYYVKLPCVEEKLPPDYPISQPALRLVSQLLGLIIQKS
;
A
#
# COMPACT_ATOMS: atom_id res chain seq x y z
N LEU A 1 7.84 -22.60 1.69
CA LEU A 1 8.00 -22.13 0.30
C LEU A 1 7.89 -20.61 0.11
N LEU A 2 6.73 -19.95 0.23
CA LEU A 2 6.62 -18.51 -0.07
C LEU A 2 7.47 -17.61 0.87
N GLN A 3 7.51 -17.95 2.17
CA GLN A 3 8.38 -17.28 3.14
C GLN A 3 9.87 -17.46 2.81
N GLU A 4 10.25 -18.63 2.29
CA GLU A 4 11.62 -18.92 1.87
C GLU A 4 11.98 -18.12 0.61
N LEU A 5 11.06 -18.05 -0.36
CA LEU A 5 11.19 -17.22 -1.55
C LEU A 5 11.41 -15.75 -1.17
N ARG A 6 10.59 -15.21 -0.27
CA ARG A 6 10.76 -13.84 0.26
C ARG A 6 12.12 -13.64 0.90
N THR A 7 12.54 -14.57 1.75
CA THR A 7 13.83 -14.49 2.46
C THR A 7 15.00 -14.52 1.48
N ALA A 8 14.95 -15.39 0.48
CA ALA A 8 15.96 -15.48 -0.58
C ALA A 8 15.97 -14.22 -1.47
N ALA A 9 14.80 -13.65 -1.77
CA ALA A 9 14.66 -12.46 -2.61
C ALA A 9 15.23 -11.19 -1.96
N HIS A 10 15.30 -11.12 -0.63
CA HIS A 10 16.00 -10.02 0.05
C HIS A 10 17.51 -10.04 -0.21
N ARG A 11 18.09 -11.23 -0.37
CA ARG A 11 19.55 -11.42 -0.47
C ARG A 11 20.04 -11.55 -1.92
N SER A 12 19.16 -11.85 -2.86
CA SER A 12 19.53 -12.17 -4.24
C SER A 12 18.75 -11.37 -5.27
N ILE A 13 19.39 -10.35 -5.82
CA ILE A 13 18.87 -9.61 -6.99
C ILE A 13 18.68 -10.52 -8.21
N THR A 14 19.53 -11.54 -8.38
CA THR A 14 19.40 -12.53 -9.45
C THR A 14 18.08 -13.28 -9.35
N LEU A 15 17.67 -13.69 -8.14
CA LEU A 15 16.39 -14.36 -7.93
C LEU A 15 15.21 -13.46 -8.32
N ARG A 16 15.28 -12.17 -7.97
CA ARG A 16 14.23 -11.20 -8.36
C ARG A 16 14.14 -10.99 -9.87
N LYS A 17 15.27 -10.98 -10.58
CA LYS A 17 15.27 -10.94 -12.05
C LYS A 17 14.71 -12.22 -12.67
N LEU A 18 15.07 -13.39 -12.12
CA LEU A 18 14.56 -14.69 -12.58
C LEU A 18 13.05 -14.82 -12.35
N PHE A 19 12.52 -14.26 -11.26
CA PHE A 19 11.08 -14.21 -11.00
C PHE A 19 10.32 -13.61 -12.21
N TRP A 20 10.81 -12.51 -12.78
CA TRP A 20 10.17 -11.86 -13.93
C TRP A 20 10.33 -12.62 -15.25
N ARG A 21 11.36 -13.47 -15.36
CA ARG A 21 11.55 -14.35 -16.53
C ARG A 21 10.68 -15.60 -16.48
N SER A 22 10.21 -15.98 -15.30
CA SER A 22 9.21 -17.03 -15.16
C SER A 22 7.86 -16.52 -15.61
N ASN A 23 7.23 -17.25 -16.53
CA ASN A 23 5.87 -16.96 -16.98
C ASN A 23 4.78 -17.42 -15.98
N ASP A 24 5.17 -18.06 -14.88
CA ASP A 24 4.22 -18.73 -13.98
C ASP A 24 4.12 -18.04 -12.62
N MET A 25 5.24 -17.53 -12.08
CA MET A 25 5.29 -17.05 -10.70
C MET A 25 4.38 -15.83 -10.44
N PHE A 26 4.47 -14.79 -11.28
CA PHE A 26 3.60 -13.62 -11.14
C PHE A 26 2.13 -13.95 -11.45
N PRO A 27 1.80 -14.66 -12.55
CA PRO A 27 0.43 -15.14 -12.82
C PRO A 27 -0.14 -16.12 -11.79
N PHE A 28 0.69 -16.76 -10.98
CA PHE A 28 0.24 -17.61 -9.88
C PHE A 28 -0.06 -16.80 -8.61
N LEU A 29 0.83 -15.89 -8.22
CA LEU A 29 0.70 -15.13 -6.98
C LEU A 29 -0.45 -14.13 -7.00
N VAL A 30 -0.73 -13.49 -8.14
CA VAL A 30 -1.80 -12.48 -8.23
C VAL A 30 -3.20 -13.08 -8.01
N PRO A 31 -3.60 -14.16 -8.71
CA PRO A 31 -4.87 -14.83 -8.41
C PRO A 31 -4.92 -15.39 -6.99
N MET A 32 -3.81 -15.95 -6.49
CA MET A 32 -3.76 -16.44 -5.11
C MET A 32 -4.06 -15.33 -4.08
N LEU A 33 -3.52 -14.13 -4.29
CA LEU A 33 -3.83 -12.97 -3.45
C LEU A 33 -5.31 -12.61 -3.51
N GLU A 34 -5.87 -12.54 -4.72
CA GLU A 34 -7.28 -12.22 -4.94
C GLU A 34 -8.22 -13.23 -4.27
N ASP A 35 -7.99 -14.53 -4.48
CA ASP A 35 -8.80 -15.61 -3.94
C ASP A 35 -8.73 -15.66 -2.41
N SER A 36 -7.54 -15.43 -1.85
CA SER A 36 -7.33 -15.37 -0.39
C SER A 36 -8.05 -14.18 0.22
N LEU A 37 -8.02 -13.01 -0.42
CA LEU A 37 -8.69 -11.81 0.07
C LEU A 37 -10.21 -11.92 0.00
N GLN A 38 -10.74 -12.50 -1.08
CA GLN A 38 -12.17 -12.79 -1.19
C GLN A 38 -12.62 -13.81 -0.13
N SER A 39 -11.75 -14.75 0.25
CA SER A 39 -12.03 -15.69 1.34
C SER A 39 -12.13 -14.97 2.69
N CYS A 40 -11.29 -13.96 2.95
CA CYS A 40 -11.41 -13.10 4.14
C CYS A 40 -12.77 -12.38 4.22
N GLN A 41 -13.32 -11.98 3.08
CA GLN A 41 -14.58 -11.24 3.01
C GLN A 41 -15.82 -12.15 3.18
N ARG A 42 -15.69 -13.46 2.95
CA ARG A 42 -16.82 -14.40 2.85
C ARG A 42 -17.04 -15.31 4.07
N SER A 43 -16.08 -15.51 4.99
CA SER A 43 -16.28 -16.45 6.11
C SER A 43 -15.36 -16.28 7.34
N GLU A 44 -15.82 -16.83 8.47
CA GLU A 44 -15.43 -16.51 9.86
C GLU A 44 -14.36 -17.44 10.49
N THR A 45 -13.88 -18.49 9.81
CA THR A 45 -13.06 -19.52 10.47
C THR A 45 -11.56 -19.46 10.19
N ASN A 46 -11.09 -18.89 9.07
CA ASN A 46 -9.66 -18.83 8.70
C ASN A 46 -9.18 -17.44 8.18
N THR A 47 -9.83 -16.37 8.64
CA THR A 47 -9.52 -14.99 8.18
C THR A 47 -8.09 -14.56 8.51
N ALA A 48 -7.56 -14.97 9.67
CA ALA A 48 -6.21 -14.64 10.11
C ALA A 48 -5.14 -15.23 9.16
N ASP A 49 -5.20 -16.54 8.89
CA ASP A 49 -4.28 -17.22 7.99
C ASP A 49 -4.34 -16.66 6.57
N SER A 50 -5.55 -16.30 6.12
CA SER A 50 -5.76 -15.69 4.81
C SER A 50 -5.12 -14.30 4.72
N LEU A 51 -5.26 -13.46 5.76
CA LEU A 51 -4.59 -12.16 5.83
C LEU A 51 -3.08 -12.27 5.93
N LEU A 52 -2.57 -13.24 6.69
CA LEU A 52 -1.13 -13.53 6.75
C LEU A 52 -0.58 -13.92 5.37
N LEU A 53 -1.30 -14.78 4.64
CA LEU A 53 -0.94 -15.17 3.29
C LEU A 53 -0.98 -13.97 2.32
N CYS A 54 -2.06 -13.17 2.35
CA CYS A 54 -2.19 -11.96 1.54
C CYS A 54 -1.03 -10.98 1.80
N THR A 55 -0.71 -10.76 3.07
CA THR A 55 0.41 -9.91 3.52
C THR A 55 1.73 -10.43 2.99
N LEU A 56 1.97 -11.73 3.12
CA LEU A 56 3.20 -12.36 2.64
C LEU A 56 3.33 -12.26 1.11
N ILE A 57 2.25 -12.47 0.36
CA ILE A 57 2.24 -12.32 -1.10
C ILE A 57 2.55 -10.86 -1.49
N ALA A 58 1.85 -9.89 -0.90
CA ALA A 58 2.05 -8.47 -1.19
C ALA A 58 3.48 -8.03 -0.88
N GLN A 59 4.03 -8.43 0.28
CA GLN A 59 5.42 -8.14 0.65
C GLN A 59 6.42 -8.82 -0.29
N THR A 60 6.16 -10.06 -0.70
CA THR A 60 7.03 -10.78 -1.66
C THR A 60 7.01 -10.09 -3.02
N LEU A 61 5.84 -9.74 -3.53
CA LEU A 61 5.70 -9.02 -4.79
C LEU A 61 6.41 -7.66 -4.72
N ALA A 62 6.20 -6.87 -3.66
CA ALA A 62 6.88 -5.58 -3.48
C ALA A 62 8.40 -5.71 -3.57
N LEU A 63 8.98 -6.77 -2.99
CA LEU A 63 10.40 -7.05 -3.11
C LEU A 63 10.80 -7.38 -4.55
N MET A 64 10.01 -8.19 -5.28
CA MET A 64 10.32 -8.54 -6.67
C MET A 64 10.35 -7.32 -7.59
N PHE A 65 9.57 -6.27 -7.31
CA PHE A 65 9.64 -5.01 -8.06
C PHE A 65 10.94 -4.23 -7.83
N ARG A 66 11.59 -4.36 -6.67
CA ARG A 66 12.79 -3.56 -6.33
C ARG A 66 14.03 -4.00 -7.14
N GLU A 67 14.73 -3.01 -7.68
CA GLU A 67 16.01 -3.18 -8.40
C GLU A 67 15.89 -4.11 -9.62
N THR A 68 14.71 -4.15 -10.24
CA THR A 68 14.41 -4.96 -11.44
C THR A 68 13.97 -4.11 -12.63
N GLU A 69 14.20 -2.80 -12.58
CA GLU A 69 13.82 -1.84 -13.63
C GLU A 69 14.47 -2.08 -14.98
N ILE A 70 15.65 -2.68 -15.00
CA ILE A 70 16.36 -3.04 -16.22
C ILE A 70 15.89 -4.38 -16.83
N GLU A 71 15.01 -5.14 -16.16
CA GLU A 71 14.58 -6.45 -16.64
C GLU A 71 13.38 -6.32 -17.59
N PRO A 72 13.54 -6.53 -18.91
CA PRO A 72 12.48 -6.29 -19.89
C PRO A 72 11.28 -7.24 -19.72
N ALA A 73 11.53 -8.46 -19.22
CA ALA A 73 10.49 -9.44 -18.93
C ALA A 73 9.45 -8.92 -17.92
N ARG A 74 9.88 -8.05 -16.98
CA ARG A 74 8.98 -7.39 -16.02
C ARG A 74 7.94 -6.54 -16.74
N LEU A 75 8.39 -5.66 -17.64
CA LEU A 75 7.49 -4.77 -18.37
C LEU A 75 6.51 -5.57 -19.23
N ASN A 76 7.03 -6.56 -19.96
CA ASN A 76 6.22 -7.46 -20.79
C ASN A 76 5.15 -8.19 -19.98
N MET A 77 5.50 -8.70 -18.80
CA MET A 77 4.55 -9.36 -17.90
C MET A 77 3.44 -8.41 -17.43
N LEU A 78 3.80 -7.16 -17.09
CA LEU A 78 2.87 -6.17 -16.55
C LEU A 78 1.96 -5.55 -17.62
N THR A 79 2.39 -5.49 -18.87
CA THR A 79 1.60 -4.95 -19.99
C THR A 79 0.86 -6.03 -20.78
N ALA A 80 1.21 -7.30 -20.60
CA ALA A 80 0.56 -8.43 -21.28
C ALA A 80 -0.96 -8.36 -21.16
N LYS A 81 -1.65 -8.65 -22.27
CA LYS A 81 -3.12 -8.60 -22.37
C LYS A 81 -3.71 -7.28 -21.85
N GLN A 82 -3.12 -6.15 -22.26
CA GLN A 82 -3.51 -4.81 -21.83
C GLN A 82 -3.47 -4.63 -20.30
N GLY A 83 -2.53 -5.31 -19.65
CA GLY A 83 -2.30 -5.20 -18.21
C GLY A 83 -3.40 -5.83 -17.36
N ALA A 84 -4.14 -6.80 -17.89
CA ALA A 84 -5.25 -7.44 -17.18
C ALA A 84 -4.82 -8.00 -15.81
N LEU A 85 -3.65 -8.64 -15.73
CA LEU A 85 -3.15 -9.19 -14.47
C LEU A 85 -2.69 -8.08 -13.50
N THR A 86 -2.06 -7.03 -14.03
CA THR A 86 -1.69 -5.82 -13.26
C THR A 86 -2.92 -5.13 -12.69
N ALA A 87 -4.01 -5.06 -13.46
CA ALA A 87 -5.28 -4.50 -12.99
C ALA A 87 -5.89 -5.33 -11.86
N ARG A 88 -5.87 -6.67 -11.97
CA ARG A 88 -6.29 -7.57 -10.89
C ARG A 88 -5.45 -7.39 -9.63
N LEU A 89 -4.13 -7.30 -9.77
CA LEU A 89 -3.22 -7.00 -8.66
C LEU A 89 -3.63 -5.69 -7.99
N LEU A 90 -3.77 -4.60 -8.75
CA LEU A 90 -4.13 -3.28 -8.24
C LEU A 90 -5.43 -3.33 -7.42
N LEU A 91 -6.47 -3.98 -7.94
CA LEU A 91 -7.75 -4.12 -7.23
C LEU A 91 -7.58 -4.91 -5.93
N ALA A 92 -6.76 -5.96 -5.91
CA ALA A 92 -6.50 -6.73 -4.70
C ALA A 92 -5.76 -5.92 -3.62
N LEU A 93 -4.91 -4.95 -3.97
CA LEU A 93 -4.19 -4.12 -2.98
C LEU A 93 -5.09 -3.18 -2.18
N VAL A 94 -6.27 -2.87 -2.70
CA VAL A 94 -7.20 -1.93 -2.07
C VAL A 94 -8.20 -2.73 -1.24
N CYS A 95 -8.25 -2.42 0.04
CA CYS A 95 -9.04 -3.15 1.02
C CYS A 95 -9.75 -2.16 1.95
N ASP A 96 -10.95 -2.51 2.45
CA ASP A 96 -11.63 -1.68 3.44
C ASP A 96 -10.93 -1.86 4.81
N PRO A 97 -10.34 -0.80 5.40
CA PRO A 97 -9.72 -0.87 6.72
C PRO A 97 -10.69 -1.24 7.84
N GLU A 98 -12.01 -1.19 7.58
CA GLU A 98 -13.08 -1.50 8.53
C GLU A 98 -13.84 -2.79 8.18
N LEU A 99 -13.26 -3.68 7.35
CA LEU A 99 -13.88 -4.92 6.86
C LEU A 99 -14.66 -5.75 7.90
N GLN A 100 -14.33 -5.64 9.18
CA GLN A 100 -14.89 -6.47 10.25
C GLN A 100 -15.84 -5.73 11.21
N SER A 101 -15.83 -4.40 11.22
CA SER A 101 -16.81 -3.64 12.02
C SER A 101 -18.23 -3.85 11.47
N GLN A 102 -18.34 -4.05 10.15
CA GLN A 102 -19.60 -4.24 9.43
C GLN A 102 -20.23 -5.63 9.64
N THR A 103 -19.42 -6.69 9.79
CA THR A 103 -19.93 -8.06 10.00
C THR A 103 -20.62 -8.22 11.37
N GLN A 104 -20.24 -7.41 12.36
CA GLN A 104 -20.82 -7.45 13.71
C GLN A 104 -22.06 -6.57 13.90
N GLY A 105 -22.22 -5.50 13.11
CA GLY A 105 -23.43 -4.66 13.14
C GLY A 105 -24.73 -5.42 12.80
N SER A 106 -24.62 -6.61 12.22
CA SER A 106 -25.76 -7.49 11.90
C SER A 106 -26.03 -8.59 12.96
N ARG A 107 -25.06 -8.90 13.84
CA ARG A 107 -25.25 -9.88 14.92
C ARG A 107 -25.76 -9.19 16.19
N ARG A 108 -27.09 -9.23 16.37
CA ARG A 108 -27.74 -8.91 17.65
C ARG A 108 -27.02 -9.65 18.78
N VAL A 109 -26.35 -8.91 19.64
CA VAL A 109 -25.65 -9.45 20.82
C VAL A 109 -26.70 -10.00 21.78
N SER A 110 -26.73 -11.33 21.95
CA SER A 110 -27.38 -11.96 23.10
C SER A 110 -26.54 -11.68 24.35
N PRO A 111 -27.13 -11.18 25.44
CA PRO A 111 -26.39 -10.79 26.64
C PRO A 111 -26.19 -11.99 27.55
N ASP A 112 -25.41 -13.00 27.14
CA ASP A 112 -24.89 -14.00 28.07
C ASP A 112 -23.70 -14.76 27.46
N SER A 113 -22.50 -14.19 27.63
CA SER A 113 -21.24 -14.95 27.64
C SER A 113 -20.14 -14.06 28.23
N ARG A 114 -19.95 -14.18 29.54
CA ARG A 114 -18.75 -13.70 30.24
C ARG A 114 -17.62 -14.71 30.03
N GLN A 115 -16.80 -14.58 28.99
CA GLN A 115 -15.39 -15.00 29.04
C GLN A 115 -14.60 -14.55 27.80
N GLY A 116 -13.61 -13.67 28.01
CA GLY A 116 -12.46 -13.43 27.11
C GLY A 116 -12.70 -12.58 25.86
N SER A 117 -12.25 -11.32 25.88
CA SER A 117 -11.97 -10.54 24.66
C SER A 117 -10.58 -9.91 24.76
N PRO A 118 -9.83 -9.70 23.66
CA PRO A 118 -10.36 -9.67 22.28
C PRO A 118 -9.52 -10.44 21.22
N PRO A 119 -10.08 -11.45 20.53
CA PRO A 119 -9.60 -11.86 19.20
C PRO A 119 -9.70 -10.75 18.13
N HIS A 120 -10.33 -9.61 18.45
CA HIS A 120 -10.46 -8.45 17.55
C HIS A 120 -9.17 -7.66 17.35
N THR A 121 -8.31 -7.55 18.36
CA THR A 121 -7.09 -6.72 18.26
C THR A 121 -6.02 -7.38 17.39
N GLU A 122 -5.90 -8.70 17.46
CA GLU A 122 -4.93 -9.46 16.66
C GLU A 122 -5.30 -9.41 15.17
N LEU A 123 -6.56 -9.66 14.84
CA LEU A 123 -7.03 -9.68 13.46
C LEU A 123 -7.01 -8.28 12.82
N GLN A 124 -7.29 -7.24 13.60
CA GLN A 124 -7.10 -5.85 13.17
C GLN A 124 -5.62 -5.56 12.87
N GLY A 125 -4.70 -6.04 13.71
CA GLY A 125 -3.25 -5.93 13.46
C GLY A 125 -2.84 -6.59 12.14
N LEU A 126 -3.36 -7.78 11.85
CA LEU A 126 -3.11 -8.47 10.57
C LEU A 126 -3.66 -7.70 9.36
N LEU A 127 -4.83 -7.06 9.50
CA LEU A 127 -5.39 -6.21 8.46
C LEU A 127 -4.52 -4.96 8.23
N GLU A 128 -4.03 -4.33 9.30
CA GLU A 128 -3.12 -3.18 9.21
C GLU A 128 -1.80 -3.55 8.53
N GLU A 129 -1.21 -4.71 8.89
CA GLU A 129 -0.04 -5.24 8.22
C GLU A 129 -0.29 -5.49 6.72
N TYR A 130 -1.47 -5.98 6.37
CA TYR A 130 -1.87 -6.15 4.98
C TYR A 130 -2.01 -4.80 4.25
N LEU A 131 -2.65 -3.81 4.86
CA LEU A 131 -2.79 -2.47 4.29
C LEU A 131 -1.43 -1.80 4.07
N ASP A 132 -0.47 -2.04 4.96
CA ASP A 132 0.90 -1.54 4.85
C ASP A 132 1.69 -2.23 3.73
N ALA A 133 1.53 -3.55 3.62
CA ALA A 133 2.08 -4.31 2.51
C ALA A 133 1.46 -3.90 1.17
N GLY A 134 0.15 -3.69 1.13
CA GLY A 134 -0.60 -3.20 -0.03
C GLY A 134 -0.13 -1.82 -0.46
N CYS A 135 0.04 -0.88 0.49
CA CYS A 135 0.59 0.45 0.21
C CYS A 135 2.03 0.37 -0.32
N SER A 136 2.86 -0.48 0.29
CA SER A 136 4.24 -0.69 -0.15
C SER A 136 4.30 -1.18 -1.60
N LEU A 137 3.46 -2.13 -1.98
CA LEU A 137 3.40 -2.65 -3.35
C LEU A 137 2.79 -1.63 -4.34
N LEU A 138 1.76 -0.90 -3.92
CA LEU A 138 1.20 0.18 -4.73
C LEU A 138 2.23 1.29 -4.99
N PHE A 139 3.09 1.59 -4.00
CA PHE A 139 4.22 2.48 -4.18
C PHE A 139 5.17 1.99 -5.28
N GLU A 140 5.56 0.71 -5.28
CA GLU A 140 6.46 0.16 -6.32
C GLU A 140 5.84 0.30 -7.72
N LEU A 141 4.53 0.08 -7.85
CA LEU A 141 3.80 0.27 -9.12
C LEU A 141 3.74 1.75 -9.54
N VAL A 142 3.52 2.67 -8.60
CA VAL A 142 3.56 4.11 -8.87
C VAL A 142 4.94 4.56 -9.34
N VAL A 143 6.01 4.07 -8.69
CA VAL A 143 7.39 4.36 -9.09
C VAL A 143 7.67 3.81 -10.48
N LEU A 144 7.30 2.57 -10.76
CA LEU A 144 7.44 1.95 -12.07
C LEU A 144 6.79 2.81 -13.17
N CYS A 145 5.56 3.28 -12.95
CA CYS A 145 4.89 4.14 -13.92
C CYS A 145 5.57 5.51 -14.09
N GLN A 146 6.12 6.09 -13.01
CA GLN A 146 6.86 7.34 -13.08
C GLN A 146 8.18 7.19 -13.84
N GLU A 147 8.86 6.06 -13.68
CA GLU A 147 10.08 5.72 -14.41
C GLU A 147 9.79 5.47 -15.89
N ALA A 148 8.78 4.63 -16.19
CA ALA A 148 8.38 4.33 -17.56
C ALA A 148 7.94 5.59 -18.33
N SER A 149 7.33 6.55 -17.65
CA SER A 149 6.94 7.84 -18.24
C SER A 149 8.14 8.70 -18.68
N ARG A 150 9.34 8.47 -18.14
CA ARG A 150 10.57 9.18 -18.53
C ARG A 150 11.24 8.58 -19.77
N THR A 151 10.87 7.36 -20.14
CA THR A 151 11.35 6.65 -21.33
C THR A 151 10.16 6.36 -22.25
N PRO A 152 9.65 7.36 -22.98
CA PRO A 152 8.45 7.21 -23.79
C PRO A 152 8.70 6.25 -24.96
N SER A 153 8.37 4.97 -24.77
CA SER A 153 8.11 4.03 -25.86
C SER A 153 6.65 4.17 -26.27
N LEU A 154 6.38 4.19 -27.58
CA LEU A 154 5.06 4.48 -28.17
C LEU A 154 3.91 3.56 -27.69
N GLU A 155 4.21 2.43 -27.04
CA GLU A 155 3.26 1.37 -26.73
C GLU A 155 2.92 1.23 -25.23
N HIS A 156 3.47 2.06 -24.35
CA HIS A 156 3.31 1.87 -22.90
C HIS A 156 2.16 2.68 -22.29
N PHE A 157 1.09 2.02 -21.88
CA PHE A 157 -0.08 2.66 -21.25
C PHE A 157 -0.02 2.72 -19.70
N LEU A 158 0.94 2.05 -19.04
CA LEU A 158 1.03 2.10 -17.57
C LEU A 158 1.54 3.47 -17.12
N THR A 159 0.60 4.33 -16.79
CA THR A 159 0.84 5.64 -16.19
C THR A 159 0.24 5.66 -14.79
N VAL A 160 0.66 6.61 -13.97
CA VAL A 160 0.03 6.82 -12.65
C VAL A 160 -1.46 7.10 -12.81
N GLY A 161 -1.86 7.85 -13.84
CA GLY A 161 -3.27 8.08 -14.16
C GLY A 161 -4.02 6.81 -14.55
N TRP A 162 -3.38 5.85 -15.23
CA TRP A 162 -3.97 4.54 -15.53
C TRP A 162 -4.21 3.74 -14.25
N ILE A 163 -3.20 3.67 -13.35
CA ILE A 163 -3.35 3.01 -12.04
C ILE A 163 -4.58 3.57 -11.30
N LEU A 164 -4.65 4.89 -11.15
CA LEU A 164 -5.73 5.52 -10.40
C LEU A 164 -7.10 5.33 -11.06
N ARG A 165 -7.17 5.25 -12.39
CA ARG A 165 -8.40 4.96 -13.13
C ARG A 165 -8.89 3.54 -12.90
N ILE A 166 -7.98 2.56 -12.88
CA ILE A 166 -8.32 1.16 -12.58
C ILE A 166 -8.86 1.03 -11.15
N LEU A 167 -8.26 1.76 -10.21
CA LEU A 167 -8.68 1.74 -8.81
C LEU A 167 -9.99 2.50 -8.57
N GLN A 168 -10.29 3.54 -9.34
CA GLN A 168 -11.41 4.46 -9.13
C GLN A 168 -12.77 3.81 -8.83
N PRO A 169 -13.22 2.75 -9.54
CA PRO A 169 -14.50 2.12 -9.25
C PRO A 169 -14.48 1.21 -8.00
N HIS A 170 -13.33 0.96 -7.38
CA HIS A 170 -13.23 0.07 -6.23
C HIS A 170 -13.92 0.67 -5.00
N PRO A 171 -14.87 -0.03 -4.36
CA PRO A 171 -15.69 0.54 -3.28
C PRO A 171 -14.86 1.00 -2.07
N SER A 172 -13.80 0.28 -1.76
CA SER A 172 -12.92 0.59 -0.62
C SER A 172 -11.82 1.60 -0.91
N LEU A 173 -11.77 2.19 -2.11
CA LEU A 173 -10.65 3.07 -2.49
C LEU A 173 -10.53 4.29 -1.57
N LEU A 174 -11.64 4.97 -1.27
CA LEU A 174 -11.62 6.15 -0.41
C LEU A 174 -11.18 5.77 1.01
N SER A 175 -11.73 4.70 1.58
CA SER A 175 -11.36 4.22 2.91
C SER A 175 -9.89 3.81 2.99
N PHE A 176 -9.37 3.11 1.96
CA PHE A 176 -7.96 2.75 1.88
C PHE A 176 -7.06 4.00 1.85
N VAL A 177 -7.34 4.95 0.94
CA VAL A 177 -6.57 6.21 0.84
C VAL A 177 -6.65 7.02 2.13
N GLY A 178 -7.82 7.06 2.75
CA GLY A 178 -8.06 7.68 4.04
C GLY A 178 -7.26 7.05 5.16
N TYR A 179 -7.21 5.72 5.23
CA TYR A 179 -6.36 5.00 6.17
C TYR A 179 -4.89 5.39 5.98
N GLN A 180 -4.37 5.42 4.75
CA GLN A 180 -2.98 5.83 4.52
C GLN A 180 -2.71 7.27 4.97
N ALA A 181 -3.66 8.18 4.76
CA ALA A 181 -3.57 9.57 5.22
C ALA A 181 -3.53 9.67 6.75
N ARG A 182 -4.45 9.00 7.45
CA ARG A 182 -4.48 8.92 8.91
C ARG A 182 -3.20 8.35 9.48
N GLN A 183 -2.68 7.29 8.87
CA GLN A 183 -1.46 6.66 9.34
C GLN A 183 -0.22 7.57 9.19
N VAL A 184 -0.16 8.40 8.15
CA VAL A 184 0.87 9.46 8.06
C VAL A 184 0.72 10.45 9.21
N VAL A 185 -0.51 10.88 9.51
CA VAL A 185 -0.78 11.77 10.65
C VAL A 185 -0.34 11.13 11.96
N VAL A 186 -0.77 9.90 12.26
CA VAL A 186 -0.45 9.18 13.51
C VAL A 186 1.06 9.04 13.72
N VAL A 187 1.79 8.59 12.68
CA VAL A 187 3.25 8.43 12.76
C VAL A 187 3.93 9.76 13.06
N LEU A 188 3.40 10.87 12.55
CA LEU A 188 4.00 12.20 12.70
C LEU A 188 3.48 12.98 13.92
N SER A 189 2.31 12.67 14.46
CA SER A 189 1.62 13.44 15.51
C SER A 189 1.94 13.06 16.96
N GLY A 190 2.67 11.95 17.18
CA GLY A 190 3.04 11.44 18.51
C GLY A 190 4.39 11.91 19.08
N SER A 191 4.89 11.18 20.09
CA SER A 191 6.15 11.43 20.82
C SER A 191 7.37 11.71 19.94
N GLN A 192 8.36 12.44 20.48
CA GLN A 192 9.64 12.77 19.82
C GLN A 192 10.60 11.57 19.69
N THR A 193 10.07 10.36 19.67
CA THR A 193 10.84 9.13 19.47
C THR A 193 11.17 8.99 17.98
N PRO A 194 12.45 8.81 17.62
CA PRO A 194 12.83 8.57 16.23
C PRO A 194 12.14 7.35 15.64
N LEU A 195 11.80 7.42 14.36
CA LEU A 195 11.21 6.30 13.64
C LEU A 195 12.24 5.19 13.43
N SER A 196 11.79 3.94 13.48
CA SER A 196 12.61 2.82 13.01
C SER A 196 12.84 2.92 11.49
N PRO A 197 13.86 2.24 10.93
CA PRO A 197 14.11 2.27 9.49
C PRO A 197 12.92 1.80 8.66
N SER A 198 12.18 0.80 9.13
CA SER A 198 10.98 0.29 8.44
C SER A 198 9.83 1.30 8.49
N GLN A 199 9.62 1.98 9.63
CA GLN A 199 8.61 3.03 9.77
C GLN A 199 8.92 4.24 8.87
N ALA A 200 10.19 4.66 8.82
CA ALA A 200 10.62 5.75 7.94
C ALA A 200 10.43 5.41 6.45
N ALA A 201 10.73 4.16 6.06
CA ALA A 201 10.49 3.68 4.70
C ALA A 201 9.00 3.66 4.36
N LEU A 202 8.16 3.14 5.25
CA LEU A 202 6.71 3.08 5.03
C LEU A 202 6.09 4.50 4.97
N LEU A 203 6.55 5.43 5.82
CA LEU A 203 6.15 6.83 5.75
C LEU A 203 6.47 7.43 4.38
N PHE A 204 7.70 7.22 3.87
CA PHE A 204 8.10 7.68 2.53
C PHE A 204 7.18 7.12 1.44
N GLN A 205 6.87 5.83 1.50
CA GLN A 205 6.00 5.14 0.54
C GLN A 205 4.57 5.67 0.58
N ARG A 206 3.98 5.80 1.78
CA ARG A 206 2.65 6.38 1.98
C ARG A 206 2.57 7.80 1.42
N CYS A 207 3.55 8.65 1.73
CA CYS A 207 3.59 10.02 1.19
C CYS A 207 3.66 10.03 -0.33
N ARG A 208 4.41 9.12 -0.96
CA ARG A 208 4.47 8.99 -2.43
C ARG A 208 3.14 8.60 -3.05
N VAL A 209 2.44 7.62 -2.47
CA VAL A 209 1.11 7.20 -2.93
C VAL A 209 0.10 8.34 -2.78
N LEU A 210 0.05 9.00 -1.62
CA LEU A 210 -0.85 10.13 -1.38
C LEU A 210 -0.57 11.31 -2.32
N LEU A 211 0.71 11.62 -2.58
CA LEU A 211 1.10 12.63 -3.57
C LEU A 211 0.65 12.25 -4.98
N ALA A 212 0.71 10.96 -5.34
CA ALA A 212 0.18 10.49 -6.62
C ALA A 212 -1.34 10.71 -6.69
N CYS A 213 -2.08 10.39 -5.63
CA CYS A 213 -3.52 10.67 -5.54
C CYS A 213 -3.83 12.16 -5.75
N LEU A 214 -3.13 13.05 -5.02
CA LEU A 214 -3.34 14.51 -5.09
C LEU A 214 -3.02 15.11 -6.47
N LYS A 215 -2.02 14.58 -7.16
CA LYS A 215 -1.54 15.12 -8.44
C LYS A 215 -2.29 14.57 -9.66
N TYR A 216 -2.70 13.31 -9.61
CA TYR A 216 -3.20 12.59 -10.79
C TYR A 216 -4.69 12.18 -10.69
N SER A 217 -5.37 12.45 -9.57
CA SER A 217 -6.81 12.22 -9.44
C SER A 217 -7.48 13.40 -8.74
N SER A 218 -8.34 14.12 -9.46
CA SER A 218 -9.13 15.22 -8.89
C SER A 218 -10.05 14.73 -7.77
N HIS A 219 -10.70 13.59 -7.97
CA HIS A 219 -11.60 12.97 -6.99
C HIS A 219 -10.88 12.61 -5.68
N LEU A 220 -9.77 11.87 -5.76
CA LEU A 220 -9.00 11.51 -4.56
C LEU A 220 -8.33 12.73 -3.92
N GLY A 221 -7.84 13.65 -4.74
CA GLY A 221 -7.28 14.90 -4.25
C GLY A 221 -8.30 15.77 -3.52
N GLN A 222 -9.55 15.81 -3.98
CA GLN A 222 -10.64 16.50 -3.28
C GLN A 222 -10.96 15.81 -1.96
N HIS A 223 -11.15 14.49 -1.97
CA HIS A 223 -11.39 13.72 -0.74
C HIS A 223 -10.30 13.97 0.32
N LEU A 224 -9.01 13.92 -0.07
CA LEU A 224 -7.90 14.18 0.85
C LEU A 224 -7.92 15.60 1.44
N ARG A 225 -8.26 16.62 0.64
CA ARG A 225 -8.34 18.01 1.10
C ARG A 225 -9.58 18.30 1.93
N THR A 226 -10.69 17.62 1.68
CA THR A 226 -11.92 17.84 2.45
C THR A 226 -11.87 17.13 3.80
N GLU A 227 -11.47 15.87 3.82
CA GLU A 227 -11.56 15.05 5.03
C GLU A 227 -10.34 15.21 5.96
N TYR A 228 -9.13 15.37 5.42
CA TYR A 228 -7.89 15.26 6.21
C TYR A 228 -7.11 16.57 6.37
N ARG A 229 -7.57 17.67 5.75
CA ARG A 229 -6.83 18.93 5.77
C ARG A 229 -6.57 19.47 7.16
N GLU A 230 -7.56 19.43 8.04
CA GLU A 230 -7.39 19.94 9.41
C GLU A 230 -6.45 19.03 10.22
N GLU A 231 -6.55 17.70 10.09
CA GLU A 231 -5.62 16.78 10.74
C GLU A 231 -4.16 17.05 10.34
N PHE A 232 -3.89 17.17 9.04
CA PHE A 232 -2.55 17.51 8.54
C PHE A 232 -2.10 18.89 9.03
N ARG A 233 -3.00 19.89 9.01
CA ARG A 233 -2.69 21.26 9.45
C ARG A 233 -2.31 21.32 10.93
N TYR A 234 -3.05 20.62 11.80
CA TYR A 234 -2.84 20.72 13.25
C TYR A 234 -1.78 19.77 13.77
N TYR A 235 -1.68 18.55 13.23
CA TYR A 235 -0.86 17.50 13.83
C TYR A 235 0.48 17.25 13.14
N VAL A 236 0.64 17.65 11.88
CA VAL A 236 1.89 17.42 11.14
C VAL A 236 2.70 18.70 11.09
N LYS A 237 3.76 18.78 11.90
CA LYS A 237 4.66 19.95 11.99
C LYS A 237 6.05 19.58 11.51
N LEU A 238 6.55 20.25 10.46
CA LEU A 238 7.86 19.95 9.85
C LEU A 238 9.02 19.84 10.85
N PRO A 239 9.16 20.72 11.86
CA PRO A 239 10.22 20.56 12.87
C PRO A 239 10.16 19.21 13.61
N CYS A 240 8.95 18.77 14.00
CA CYS A 240 8.77 17.46 14.63
C CYS A 240 9.07 16.30 13.67
N VAL A 241 8.86 16.49 12.36
CA VAL A 241 9.19 15.48 11.34
C VAL A 241 10.69 15.31 11.20
N GLU A 242 11.45 16.39 11.27
CA GLU A 242 12.93 16.36 11.25
C GLU A 242 13.50 15.59 12.45
N GLU A 243 12.95 15.82 13.64
CA GLU A 243 13.33 15.09 14.86
C GLU A 243 13.02 13.58 14.76
N LYS A 244 11.94 13.22 14.06
CA LYS A 244 11.52 11.82 13.84
C LYS A 244 12.31 11.07 12.77
N LEU A 245 13.06 11.77 11.91
CA LEU A 245 13.81 11.20 10.80
C LEU A 245 15.33 11.38 11.04
N PRO A 246 15.99 10.38 11.65
CA PRO A 246 17.42 10.43 11.93
C PRO A 246 18.26 10.80 10.69
N PRO A 247 19.26 11.69 10.83
CA PRO A 247 20.04 12.19 9.68
C PRO A 247 20.90 11.11 9.01
N ASP A 248 21.18 10.01 9.70
CA ASP A 248 21.93 8.86 9.20
C ASP A 248 21.11 7.95 8.27
N TYR A 249 19.78 8.06 8.26
CA TYR A 249 18.97 7.33 7.29
C TYR A 249 19.10 7.96 5.90
N PRO A 250 19.45 7.18 4.85
CA PRO A 250 19.56 7.70 3.48
C PRO A 250 18.27 8.34 2.95
N ILE A 251 17.12 7.92 3.50
CA ILE A 251 15.79 8.36 3.08
C ILE A 251 15.29 9.61 3.82
N SER A 252 15.98 10.11 4.86
CA SER A 252 15.47 11.21 5.70
C SER A 252 15.20 12.49 4.91
N GLN A 253 16.18 12.97 4.16
CA GLN A 253 16.02 14.18 3.33
C GLN A 253 14.99 13.98 2.20
N PRO A 254 14.98 12.86 1.46
CA PRO A 254 13.89 12.53 0.55
C PRO A 254 12.50 12.51 1.22
N ALA A 255 12.36 11.89 2.39
CA ALA A 255 11.08 11.78 3.10
C ALA A 255 10.58 13.13 3.60
N LEU A 256 11.45 13.95 4.19
CA LEU A 256 11.11 15.31 4.64
C LEU A 256 10.58 16.17 3.48
N ARG A 257 11.23 16.12 2.31
CA ARG A 257 10.77 16.82 1.10
C ARG A 257 9.39 16.35 0.65
N LEU A 258 9.09 15.05 0.74
CA LEU A 258 7.77 14.54 0.40
C LEU A 258 6.70 14.98 1.39
N VAL A 259 6.99 14.96 2.69
CA VAL A 259 6.06 15.45 3.70
C VAL A 259 5.76 16.93 3.48
N SER A 260 6.78 17.74 3.20
CA SER A 260 6.61 19.16 2.86
C SER A 260 5.73 19.35 1.62
N GLN A 261 5.96 18.61 0.54
CA GLN A 261 5.11 18.65 -0.66
C GLN A 261 3.66 18.22 -0.38
N LEU A 262 3.50 17.16 0.43
CA LEU A 262 2.20 16.62 0.79
C LEU A 262 1.39 17.66 1.58
N LEU A 263 2.02 18.29 2.58
CA LEU A 263 1.42 19.40 3.34
C LEU A 263 1.03 20.56 2.43
N GLY A 264 1.92 20.95 1.51
CA GLY A 264 1.64 22.01 0.55
C GLY A 264 0.38 21.74 -0.25
N LEU A 265 0.22 20.52 -0.80
CA LEU A 265 -0.92 20.18 -1.65
C LEU A 265 -2.22 19.91 -0.88
N ILE A 266 -2.14 19.41 0.35
CA ILE A 266 -3.33 19.15 1.20
C ILE A 266 -3.86 20.45 1.82
N ILE A 267 -2.97 21.33 2.28
CA ILE A 267 -3.36 22.54 3.03
C ILE A 267 -3.75 23.70 2.11
N GLN A 268 -3.23 23.72 0.87
CA GLN A 268 -3.58 24.71 -0.16
C GLN A 268 -5.10 24.91 -0.20
N LYS A 269 -5.53 26.18 -0.09
CA LYS A 269 -6.94 26.54 -0.27
C LYS A 269 -7.29 26.26 -1.74
N SER A 270 -8.31 25.43 -1.95
CA SER A 270 -9.00 25.28 -3.24
C SER A 270 -9.60 26.61 -3.69
#